data_AF-A0AAN7C2V5-F1
#
_entry.id   AF-A0AAN7C2V5-F1
#
_cell.length_a   1.000
_cell.length_b   1.000
_cell.length_c   1.000
_cell.angle_alpha   90.00
_cell.angle_beta   90.00
_cell.angle_gamma   90.00
#
_symmetry.space_group_name_H-M   'P 1'
#
loop_
_entity.id
_entity.type
_entity.pdbx_description
1 polymer ?
#
loop_
_entity_poly.entity_id
_entity_poly.type
_entity_poly.pdbx_seq_one_letter_code
_entity_poly.pdbx_strand_id
1 'polypeptide(L)'
;MSSLVSATGAAMLLPLGEAGGHMVMNRPIPYNLHIEPLLQVNPISGGLYPFPCHNKYGFTTRTPVEAGGTTLVNFTGGAQHGGGSCQFSITYDKPVDGGNWNKSAAFKTVYGIMIGGCPAVFTDETHNLAPVTLDENLRQDGEHCGNETGIDCIRQFRIPIPKFMKNGPATFIWSWLNKIRNKEMHMNCAPIYITGGTGDEEQIQDLPDIFIANYPNDPEVPNCITGTSADKVVVNFPNPGKYGRVLEPPMEPATKLAGYCTQIPPASLIPTFLPDPQADGGSDGEDDSSDSAPSETTAFSIGPVVRAGPPPGNNTGRILKSTSPPPVVFATLSTTTTVVESSYIDIDTATDTGATIADGKKGVVACPAEDNGKVVCIGDHGNQFGLCDGGWTVVQDVAEGTECRDGKIVKG
;
A
#
# COMPACT_ATOMS: atom_id res chain seq x y z
N MET A 1 45.93 45.28 -35.63
CA MET A 1 44.51 45.01 -35.32
C MET A 1 44.25 43.55 -35.63
N SER A 2 44.30 42.67 -34.63
CA SER A 2 43.81 41.29 -34.76
C SER A 2 43.28 40.88 -33.40
N SER A 3 41.96 40.96 -33.23
CA SER A 3 41.25 40.45 -32.07
C SER A 3 41.03 38.96 -32.24
N LEU A 4 41.63 38.17 -31.37
CA LEU A 4 41.27 36.77 -31.13
C LEU A 4 40.00 36.75 -30.28
N VAL A 5 38.88 36.34 -30.87
CA VAL A 5 37.64 36.04 -30.15
C VAL A 5 37.77 34.64 -29.58
N SER A 6 37.94 34.55 -28.26
CA SER A 6 37.91 33.30 -27.51
C SER A 6 36.46 32.85 -27.35
N ALA A 7 36.04 31.83 -28.11
CA ALA A 7 34.77 31.17 -27.93
C ALA A 7 34.86 30.22 -26.72
N THR A 8 34.53 30.71 -25.53
CA THR A 8 34.22 29.86 -24.37
C THR A 8 32.92 29.11 -24.66
N GLY A 9 33.05 27.85 -25.08
CA GLY A 9 31.93 26.92 -25.17
C GLY A 9 31.37 26.67 -23.77
N ALA A 10 30.19 27.21 -23.49
CA ALA A 10 29.39 26.80 -22.36
C ALA A 10 28.95 25.34 -22.63
N ALA A 11 29.60 24.40 -21.94
CA ALA A 11 29.09 23.04 -21.84
C ALA A 11 27.77 23.10 -21.06
N MET A 12 26.65 23.16 -21.79
CA MET A 12 25.33 22.86 -21.24
C MET A 12 25.37 21.43 -20.74
N LEU A 13 25.60 21.28 -19.42
CA LEU A 13 25.19 20.11 -18.67
C LEU A 13 23.66 20.05 -18.78
N LEU A 14 23.17 19.36 -19.81
CA LEU A 14 21.81 18.84 -19.84
C LEU A 14 21.68 17.99 -18.57
N PRO A 15 20.75 18.29 -17.65
CA PRO A 15 20.43 17.34 -16.61
C PRO A 15 19.95 16.09 -17.36
N LEU A 16 20.67 14.99 -17.21
CA LEU A 16 20.14 13.68 -17.53
C LEU A 16 18.88 13.57 -16.67
N GLY A 17 17.72 13.79 -17.29
CA GLY A 17 16.46 13.45 -16.67
C GLY A 17 16.58 11.98 -16.33
N GLU A 18 16.70 11.66 -15.05
CA GLU A 18 16.44 10.32 -14.58
C GLU A 18 15.06 10.00 -15.14
N ALA A 19 14.98 8.96 -15.97
CA ALA A 19 13.72 8.49 -16.52
C ALA A 19 12.88 8.00 -15.34
N GLY A 20 12.15 8.93 -14.71
CA GLY A 20 11.41 8.76 -13.46
C GLY A 20 10.14 7.95 -13.63
N GLY A 21 10.18 6.90 -14.44
CA GLY A 21 9.04 6.04 -14.66
C GLY A 21 9.47 4.60 -14.43
N HIS A 22 9.18 4.10 -13.23
CA HIS A 22 9.04 2.68 -12.88
C HIS A 22 8.07 2.60 -11.69
N MET A 23 7.68 1.39 -11.28
CA MET A 23 6.62 1.16 -10.29
C MET A 23 7.19 0.75 -8.93
N VAL A 24 6.54 1.20 -7.87
CA VAL A 24 6.74 0.77 -6.49
C VAL A 24 5.40 0.38 -5.87
N MET A 25 5.37 -0.63 -5.01
CA MET A 25 4.21 -0.92 -4.17
C MET A 25 4.04 0.20 -3.14
N ASN A 26 2.82 0.69 -2.91
CA ASN A 26 2.54 1.68 -1.87
C ASN A 26 1.72 1.09 -0.71
N ARG A 27 0.95 0.03 -0.99
CA ARG A 27 0.16 -0.73 -0.03
C ARG A 27 0.32 -2.23 -0.31
N PRO A 28 0.60 -3.06 0.71
CA PRO A 28 1.07 -2.68 2.04
C PRO A 28 2.33 -1.80 1.98
N ILE A 29 2.54 -0.95 2.99
CA ILE A 29 3.65 0.04 2.99
C ILE A 29 4.99 -0.71 2.97
N PRO A 30 5.83 -0.57 1.93
CA PRO A 30 7.12 -1.24 1.86
C PRO A 30 8.13 -0.74 2.90
N TYR A 31 9.16 -1.56 3.11
CA TYR A 31 10.38 -1.11 3.79
C TYR A 31 10.98 0.10 3.06
N ASN A 32 11.40 1.10 3.84
CA ASN A 32 12.05 2.31 3.35
C ASN A 32 11.21 3.12 2.34
N LEU A 33 9.89 2.99 2.30
CA LEU A 33 9.07 3.81 1.37
C LEU A 33 9.20 5.31 1.67
N HIS A 34 9.20 5.67 2.96
CA HIS A 34 9.34 7.05 3.49
C HIS A 34 10.52 7.17 4.49
N ILE A 35 11.45 6.20 4.50
CA ILE A 35 12.57 6.17 5.45
C ILE A 35 13.87 6.04 4.66
N GLU A 36 14.80 6.97 4.92
CA GLU A 36 16.11 6.93 4.28
C GLU A 36 16.94 5.71 4.72
N PRO A 37 17.67 5.03 3.81
CA PRO A 37 17.75 5.30 2.37
C PRO A 37 16.47 4.89 1.61
N LEU A 38 15.85 5.82 0.88
CA LEU A 38 14.55 5.62 0.23
C LEU A 38 14.52 4.42 -0.72
N LEU A 39 13.41 3.68 -0.70
CA LEU A 39 13.09 2.65 -1.68
C LEU A 39 12.98 3.28 -3.07
N GLN A 40 13.71 2.70 -4.01
CA GLN A 40 13.78 3.15 -5.40
C GLN A 40 12.78 2.41 -6.26
N VAL A 41 12.27 3.09 -7.29
CA VAL A 41 11.32 2.52 -8.27
C VAL A 41 12.00 1.58 -9.28
N ASN A 42 13.32 1.64 -9.38
CA ASN A 42 14.12 0.89 -10.35
C ASN A 42 14.04 -0.64 -10.15
N PRO A 43 14.28 -1.44 -11.20
CA PRO A 43 14.28 -2.89 -11.10
C PRO A 43 15.44 -3.44 -10.26
N ILE A 44 15.31 -4.68 -9.80
CA ILE A 44 16.39 -5.37 -9.08
C ILE A 44 17.58 -5.64 -10.00
N SER A 45 18.78 -5.51 -9.45
CA SER A 45 20.04 -5.84 -10.12
C SER A 45 21.10 -6.24 -9.11
N GLY A 46 22.05 -7.12 -9.48
CA GLY A 46 23.11 -7.60 -8.60
C GLY A 46 24.08 -6.54 -8.05
N GLY A 47 23.90 -5.27 -8.42
CA GLY A 47 24.67 -4.14 -7.90
C GLY A 47 23.83 -3.22 -7.01
N LEU A 48 23.21 -2.21 -7.61
CA LEU A 48 22.57 -1.09 -6.89
C LEU A 48 21.31 -1.49 -6.13
N TYR A 49 20.56 -2.48 -6.63
CA TYR A 49 19.27 -2.92 -6.07
C TYR A 49 19.27 -4.42 -5.88
N PRO A 50 20.07 -4.94 -4.92
CA PRO A 50 20.30 -6.36 -4.79
C PRO A 50 19.02 -7.10 -4.38
N PHE A 51 18.89 -8.32 -4.88
CA PHE A 51 17.92 -9.28 -4.38
C PHE A 51 18.33 -9.77 -2.99
N PRO A 52 17.38 -9.95 -2.05
CA PRO A 52 15.96 -9.61 -2.11
C PRO A 52 15.67 -8.18 -1.59
N CYS A 53 14.50 -7.64 -1.92
CA CYS A 53 13.95 -6.42 -1.30
C CYS A 53 14.79 -5.13 -1.46
N HIS A 54 15.66 -5.04 -2.47
CA HIS A 54 16.65 -3.95 -2.63
C HIS A 54 17.57 -3.81 -1.39
N ASN A 55 17.67 -4.90 -0.62
CA ASN A 55 18.28 -4.93 0.70
C ASN A 55 17.77 -3.84 1.67
N LYS A 56 16.47 -3.51 1.60
CA LYS A 56 15.79 -2.57 2.50
C LYS A 56 15.03 -3.32 3.60
N TYR A 57 15.03 -2.76 4.80
CA TYR A 57 14.44 -3.39 5.99
C TYR A 57 13.95 -2.37 7.05
N GLY A 58 14.06 -1.07 6.79
CA GLY A 58 13.59 -0.02 7.70
C GLY A 58 12.08 0.17 7.62
N PHE A 59 11.40 0.23 8.75
CA PHE A 59 9.96 0.48 8.83
C PHE A 59 9.59 1.11 10.17
N THR A 60 8.50 1.86 10.21
CA THR A 60 7.93 2.44 11.44
C THR A 60 6.80 1.56 11.99
N THR A 61 5.93 1.06 11.12
CA THR A 61 4.78 0.24 11.47
C THR A 61 4.68 -0.98 10.56
N ARG A 62 4.05 -2.05 11.05
CA ARG A 62 3.70 -3.22 10.23
C ARG A 62 2.26 -3.10 9.77
N THR A 63 1.99 -3.44 8.52
CA THR A 63 0.61 -3.47 8.03
C THR A 63 -0.13 -4.66 8.65
N PRO A 64 -1.24 -4.46 9.38
CA PRO A 64 -2.02 -5.57 9.93
C PRO A 64 -2.72 -6.33 8.80
N VAL A 65 -2.68 -7.65 8.86
CA VAL A 65 -3.23 -8.55 7.84
C VAL A 65 -3.92 -9.72 8.52
N GLU A 66 -5.15 -10.03 8.10
CA GLU A 66 -5.90 -11.17 8.65
C GLU A 66 -5.77 -12.40 7.74
N ALA A 67 -5.35 -13.52 8.32
CA ALA A 67 -5.35 -14.81 7.65
C ALA A 67 -6.78 -15.32 7.44
N GLY A 68 -7.06 -15.73 6.21
CA GLY A 68 -8.38 -16.03 5.68
C GLY A 68 -9.15 -14.81 5.20
N GLY A 69 -8.59 -13.59 5.29
CA GLY A 69 -9.16 -12.37 4.72
C GLY A 69 -8.40 -11.91 3.48
N THR A 70 -8.61 -10.65 3.06
CA THR A 70 -7.93 -10.04 1.91
C THR A 70 -7.11 -8.82 2.31
N THR A 71 -5.97 -8.61 1.64
CA THR A 71 -5.11 -7.43 1.78
C THR A 71 -5.16 -6.60 0.51
N LEU A 72 -5.36 -5.29 0.65
CA LEU A 72 -5.30 -4.35 -0.47
C LEU A 72 -3.85 -4.13 -0.90
N VAL A 73 -3.58 -4.39 -2.17
CA VAL A 73 -2.33 -4.07 -2.84
C VAL A 73 -2.54 -2.94 -3.83
N ASN A 74 -1.72 -1.91 -3.71
CA ASN A 74 -1.72 -0.76 -4.60
C ASN A 74 -0.28 -0.32 -4.92
N PHE A 75 -0.11 0.42 -6.02
CA PHE A 75 1.18 0.79 -6.58
C PHE A 75 1.22 2.29 -6.87
N THR A 76 2.43 2.84 -6.90
CA THR A 76 2.72 4.20 -7.33
C THR A 76 3.83 4.13 -8.37
N GLY A 77 3.72 4.87 -9.46
CA GLY A 77 4.79 4.92 -10.45
C GLY A 77 4.40 5.53 -11.79
N GLY A 78 5.41 5.99 -12.53
CA GLY A 78 5.25 6.68 -13.82
C GLY A 78 5.47 5.84 -15.08
N ALA A 79 5.97 4.59 -14.96
CA ALA A 79 6.04 3.67 -16.10
C ALA A 79 5.61 2.26 -15.71
N GLN A 80 4.48 1.85 -16.27
CA GLN A 80 3.87 0.57 -15.97
C GLN A 80 4.24 -0.48 -17.03
N HIS A 81 5.08 -0.15 -18.02
CA HIS A 81 5.61 -1.07 -19.04
C HIS A 81 4.56 -2.00 -19.66
N GLY A 82 3.41 -1.44 -20.06
CA GLY A 82 2.32 -2.22 -20.66
C GLY A 82 1.73 -3.30 -19.74
N GLY A 83 1.98 -3.22 -18.44
CA GLY A 83 1.67 -4.24 -17.44
C GLY A 83 2.71 -5.36 -17.42
N GLY A 84 2.24 -6.60 -17.41
CA GLY A 84 3.06 -7.78 -17.24
C GLY A 84 2.45 -8.73 -16.22
N SER A 85 3.29 -9.57 -15.63
CA SER A 85 2.85 -10.59 -14.68
C SER A 85 3.43 -10.32 -13.30
N CYS A 86 2.62 -10.46 -12.27
CA CYS A 86 3.02 -10.25 -10.87
C CYS A 86 2.90 -11.52 -10.04
N GLN A 87 3.73 -11.65 -9.01
CA GLN A 87 3.54 -12.63 -7.94
C GLN A 87 3.51 -11.94 -6.59
N PHE A 88 2.70 -12.47 -5.68
CA PHE A 88 2.72 -12.06 -4.28
C PHE A 88 3.23 -13.21 -3.39
N SER A 89 4.28 -12.92 -2.65
CA SER A 89 4.96 -13.90 -1.80
C SER A 89 5.02 -13.40 -0.37
N ILE A 90 5.18 -14.32 0.57
CA ILE A 90 5.39 -14.01 1.99
C ILE A 90 6.55 -14.85 2.46
N THR A 91 7.42 -14.23 3.24
CA THR A 91 8.43 -14.93 4.01
C THR A 91 8.33 -14.57 5.49
N TYR A 92 8.62 -15.54 6.34
CA TYR A 92 8.83 -15.32 7.77
C TYR A 92 10.32 -15.13 8.10
N ASP A 93 11.19 -15.26 7.09
CA ASP A 93 12.61 -14.99 7.24
C ASP A 93 12.81 -13.51 7.51
N LYS A 94 13.74 -13.23 8.42
CA LYS A 94 14.12 -11.89 8.83
C LYS A 94 15.47 -11.57 8.19
N PRO A 95 15.79 -10.28 7.95
CA PRO A 95 17.18 -9.90 7.69
C PRO A 95 18.07 -10.46 8.81
N VAL A 96 19.23 -11.00 8.45
CA VAL A 96 20.14 -11.62 9.41
C VAL A 96 20.60 -10.54 10.40
N ASP A 97 20.50 -10.79 11.70
CA ASP A 97 20.70 -9.84 12.81
C ASP A 97 21.63 -8.65 12.50
N GLY A 98 21.04 -7.49 12.17
CA GLY A 98 21.78 -6.23 11.92
C GLY A 98 22.48 -6.11 10.56
N GLY A 99 22.20 -7.02 9.61
CA GLY A 99 22.84 -7.10 8.30
C GLY A 99 21.87 -7.35 7.14
N ASN A 100 22.46 -7.63 5.97
CA ASN A 100 21.75 -7.79 4.71
C ASN A 100 20.73 -8.94 4.74
N TRP A 101 19.74 -8.88 3.85
CA TRP A 101 18.85 -10.01 3.63
C TRP A 101 19.61 -11.26 3.20
N ASN A 102 19.15 -12.41 3.69
CA ASN A 102 19.65 -13.71 3.24
C ASN A 102 19.15 -13.97 1.81
N LYS A 103 20.06 -14.06 0.83
CA LYS A 103 19.73 -14.40 -0.57
C LYS A 103 19.16 -15.81 -0.72
N SER A 104 19.43 -16.70 0.26
CA SER A 104 18.86 -18.05 0.34
C SER A 104 17.55 -18.12 1.15
N ALA A 105 16.97 -16.98 1.55
CA ALA A 105 15.68 -16.96 2.23
C ALA A 105 14.61 -17.64 1.37
N ALA A 106 13.77 -18.46 2.01
CA ALA A 106 12.71 -19.19 1.32
C ALA A 106 11.54 -18.24 1.10
N PHE A 107 11.47 -17.64 -0.09
CA PHE A 107 10.38 -16.79 -0.50
C PHE A 107 9.24 -17.64 -1.05
N LYS A 108 8.28 -17.95 -0.17
CA LYS A 108 7.12 -18.75 -0.51
C LYS A 108 6.03 -17.87 -1.13
N THR A 109 5.60 -18.23 -2.33
CA THR A 109 4.48 -17.58 -3.03
C THR A 109 3.20 -18.00 -2.35
N VAL A 110 2.58 -17.06 -1.62
CA VAL A 110 1.45 -17.37 -0.74
C VAL A 110 0.12 -17.24 -1.45
N TYR A 111 0.02 -16.29 -2.38
CA TYR A 111 -1.18 -16.07 -3.16
C TYR A 111 -0.88 -15.26 -4.42
N GLY A 112 -1.76 -15.34 -5.43
CA GLY A 112 -1.96 -14.20 -6.32
C GLY A 112 -0.89 -14.06 -7.38
N ILE A 113 -0.60 -15.15 -8.07
CA ILE A 113 -0.03 -15.01 -9.38
C ILE A 113 -1.06 -14.34 -10.28
N MET A 114 -0.75 -13.11 -10.69
CA MET A 114 -1.51 -12.39 -11.69
C MET A 114 -0.79 -12.55 -13.01
N ILE A 115 -1.33 -13.41 -13.87
CA ILE A 115 -0.83 -13.56 -15.22
C ILE A 115 -1.43 -12.42 -16.04
N GLY A 116 -0.56 -11.49 -16.43
CA GLY A 116 -0.95 -10.35 -17.24
C GLY A 116 -1.68 -9.26 -16.49
N GLY A 117 -1.77 -8.08 -17.11
CA GLY A 117 -2.55 -6.95 -16.63
C GLY A 117 -2.21 -6.41 -15.24
N CYS A 118 -1.01 -6.71 -14.72
CA CYS A 118 -0.47 -6.16 -13.48
C CYS A 118 0.81 -5.36 -13.77
N PRO A 119 0.98 -4.14 -13.23
CA PRO A 119 0.06 -3.40 -12.35
C PRO A 119 -1.03 -2.59 -13.07
N ALA A 120 -1.00 -2.52 -14.41
CA ALA A 120 -1.97 -1.79 -15.21
C ALA A 120 -2.26 -2.50 -16.55
N VAL A 121 -3.38 -2.16 -17.18
CA VAL A 121 -3.74 -2.56 -18.55
C VAL A 121 -3.96 -1.30 -19.38
N PHE A 122 -3.58 -1.35 -20.65
CA PHE A 122 -3.58 -0.21 -21.57
C PHE A 122 -4.46 -0.49 -22.78
N THR A 123 -5.20 0.52 -23.25
CA THR A 123 -5.77 0.50 -24.61
C THR A 123 -4.69 0.69 -25.66
N ASP A 124 -3.70 1.53 -25.37
CA ASP A 124 -2.49 1.72 -26.18
C ASP A 124 -1.22 1.38 -25.39
N GLU A 125 -0.71 0.17 -25.62
CA GLU A 125 0.49 -0.35 -24.95
C GLU A 125 1.79 0.36 -25.35
N THR A 126 1.77 1.28 -26.31
CA THR A 126 2.98 2.01 -26.73
C THR A 126 3.31 3.19 -25.81
N HIS A 127 2.34 3.61 -24.98
CA HIS A 127 2.46 4.73 -24.05
C HIS A 127 2.34 4.28 -22.59
N ASN A 128 3.08 4.93 -21.70
CA ASN A 128 2.84 4.83 -20.27
C ASN A 128 1.71 5.78 -19.88
N LEU A 129 1.09 5.56 -18.73
CA LEU A 129 0.16 6.54 -18.15
C LEU A 129 0.93 7.84 -17.90
N ALA A 130 0.36 8.97 -18.33
CA ALA A 130 0.92 10.26 -18.00
C ALA A 130 0.90 10.42 -16.47
N PRO A 131 2.01 10.88 -15.84
CA PRO A 131 1.99 11.14 -14.42
C PRO A 131 0.99 12.26 -14.14
N VAL A 132 0.06 12.00 -13.22
CA VAL A 132 -0.97 12.95 -12.80
C VAL A 132 -0.52 13.72 -11.55
N THR A 133 0.29 13.10 -10.70
CA THR A 133 0.78 13.67 -9.44
C THR A 133 2.20 13.19 -9.10
N LEU A 134 2.77 13.78 -8.05
CA LEU A 134 3.97 13.27 -7.38
C LEU A 134 3.59 12.81 -5.98
N ASP A 135 4.19 11.71 -5.51
CA ASP A 135 4.08 11.29 -4.11
C ASP A 135 4.91 12.20 -3.18
N GLU A 136 4.80 11.98 -1.86
CA GLU A 136 5.54 12.74 -0.83
C GLU A 136 7.07 12.71 -1.03
N ASN A 137 7.58 11.66 -1.68
CA ASN A 137 9.01 11.48 -1.96
C ASN A 137 9.36 11.86 -3.41
N LEU A 138 8.51 12.64 -4.08
CA LEU A 138 8.68 13.12 -5.45
C LEU A 138 8.72 12.02 -6.53
N ARG A 139 8.16 10.84 -6.25
CA ARG A 139 7.96 9.79 -7.26
C ARG A 139 6.76 10.13 -8.12
N GLN A 140 6.87 9.87 -9.42
CA GLN A 140 5.74 10.02 -10.34
C GLN A 140 4.63 9.03 -10.00
N ASP A 141 3.38 9.50 -10.05
CA ASP A 141 2.20 8.65 -9.88
C ASP A 141 1.22 8.85 -11.04
N GLY A 142 0.70 7.73 -11.54
CA GLY A 142 -0.32 7.69 -12.59
C GLY A 142 -1.74 7.71 -12.03
N GLU A 143 -2.75 7.76 -12.89
CA GLU A 143 -4.15 7.68 -12.48
C GLU A 143 -4.47 6.29 -11.88
N HIS A 144 -5.28 6.21 -10.82
CA HIS A 144 -5.66 4.96 -10.15
C HIS A 144 -7.09 4.56 -10.47
N CYS A 145 -7.33 3.29 -10.80
CA CYS A 145 -8.67 2.81 -11.15
C CYS A 145 -9.59 2.67 -9.92
N GLY A 146 -9.03 2.52 -8.71
CA GLY A 146 -9.77 2.14 -7.50
C GLY A 146 -10.30 0.69 -7.50
N ASN A 147 -10.08 -0.07 -8.58
CA ASN A 147 -10.56 -1.43 -8.75
C ASN A 147 -9.55 -2.28 -9.53
N GLU A 148 -9.89 -3.56 -9.66
CA GLU A 148 -9.06 -4.53 -10.36
C GLU A 148 -9.46 -4.72 -11.83
N THR A 149 -10.32 -3.93 -12.46
CA THR A 149 -10.79 -4.16 -13.85
C THR A 149 -10.60 -2.97 -14.78
N GLY A 150 -10.24 -1.81 -14.23
CA GLY A 150 -9.99 -0.60 -14.98
C GLY A 150 -8.86 -0.73 -16.00
N ILE A 151 -8.98 0.05 -17.06
CA ILE A 151 -8.05 0.15 -18.18
C ILE A 151 -7.57 1.61 -18.24
N ASP A 152 -6.34 1.82 -18.68
CA ASP A 152 -5.68 3.13 -18.73
C ASP A 152 -5.54 3.79 -17.35
N CYS A 153 -5.38 2.98 -16.31
CA CYS A 153 -5.12 3.39 -14.94
C CYS A 153 -4.38 2.26 -14.17
N ILE A 154 -3.75 2.61 -13.04
CA ILE A 154 -3.10 1.68 -12.11
C ILE A 154 -4.19 0.92 -11.36
N ARG A 155 -4.17 -0.41 -11.48
CA ARG A 155 -5.18 -1.30 -10.85
C ARG A 155 -4.82 -1.55 -9.39
N GLN A 156 -5.86 -1.77 -8.60
CA GLN A 156 -5.76 -2.16 -7.20
C GLN A 156 -6.21 -3.61 -7.07
N PHE A 157 -5.47 -4.42 -6.32
CA PHE A 157 -5.76 -5.84 -6.15
C PHE A 157 -6.08 -6.15 -4.70
N ARG A 158 -7.09 -7.00 -4.48
CA ARG A 158 -7.35 -7.60 -3.17
C ARG A 158 -6.77 -9.00 -3.17
N ILE A 159 -5.67 -9.17 -2.45
CA ILE A 159 -4.92 -10.42 -2.38
C ILE A 159 -5.37 -11.16 -1.12
N PRO A 160 -6.12 -12.27 -1.22
CA PRO A 160 -6.45 -13.09 -0.07
C PRO A 160 -5.20 -13.72 0.53
N ILE A 161 -5.25 -13.86 1.85
CA ILE A 161 -4.17 -14.40 2.66
C ILE A 161 -4.66 -15.73 3.18
N PRO A 162 -4.03 -16.87 2.86
CA PRO A 162 -4.54 -18.16 3.26
C PRO A 162 -4.69 -18.29 4.78
N LYS A 163 -5.77 -18.96 5.21
CA LYS A 163 -6.07 -19.16 6.64
C LYS A 163 -4.99 -19.94 7.38
N PHE A 164 -4.22 -20.73 6.66
CA PHE A 164 -3.19 -21.59 7.23
C PHE A 164 -1.87 -20.87 7.58
N MET A 165 -1.76 -19.58 7.27
CA MET A 165 -0.57 -18.79 7.60
C MET A 165 -0.32 -18.73 9.12
N LYS A 166 0.94 -18.58 9.52
CA LYS A 166 1.35 -18.39 10.91
C LYS A 166 1.03 -16.97 11.36
N ASN A 167 0.64 -16.83 12.61
CA ASN A 167 0.47 -15.53 13.24
C ASN A 167 1.83 -14.92 13.58
N GLY A 168 1.91 -13.59 13.47
CA GLY A 168 3.09 -12.82 13.85
C GLY A 168 3.70 -12.01 12.70
N PRO A 169 4.92 -11.48 12.89
CA PRO A 169 5.58 -10.65 11.90
C PRO A 169 6.02 -11.49 10.69
N ALA A 170 5.69 -11.00 9.50
CA ALA A 170 6.13 -11.57 8.23
C ALA A 170 6.45 -10.45 7.23
N THR A 171 7.04 -10.81 6.11
CA THR A 171 7.34 -9.89 5.01
C THR A 171 6.51 -10.27 3.80
N PHE A 172 5.64 -9.36 3.36
CA PHE A 172 4.91 -9.45 2.10
C PHE A 172 5.76 -8.94 0.95
N ILE A 173 5.69 -9.58 -0.19
CA ILE A 173 6.56 -9.33 -1.32
C ILE A 173 5.69 -9.21 -2.55
N TRP A 174 5.89 -8.11 -3.29
CA TRP A 174 5.41 -7.96 -4.64
C TRP A 174 6.59 -8.13 -5.58
N SER A 175 6.48 -9.07 -6.52
CA SER A 175 7.37 -9.13 -7.68
C SER A 175 6.60 -8.90 -8.97
N TRP A 176 7.26 -8.26 -9.93
CA TRP A 176 6.66 -7.94 -11.22
C TRP A 176 7.69 -8.13 -12.33
N LEU A 177 7.29 -8.90 -13.35
CA LEU A 177 8.02 -9.07 -14.60
C LEU A 177 7.28 -8.29 -15.68
N ASN A 178 7.94 -7.26 -16.20
CA ASN A 178 7.33 -6.29 -17.10
C ASN A 178 7.12 -6.84 -18.52
N LYS A 179 6.05 -6.38 -19.18
CA LYS A 179 5.62 -6.92 -20.48
C LYS A 179 6.51 -6.47 -21.64
N ILE A 180 6.74 -5.16 -21.74
CA ILE A 180 7.40 -4.54 -22.89
C ILE A 180 8.74 -3.91 -22.50
N ARG A 181 9.54 -3.52 -23.49
CA ARG A 181 10.87 -2.92 -23.32
C ARG A 181 11.81 -3.87 -22.56
N ASN A 182 12.85 -3.31 -21.95
CA ASN A 182 13.88 -4.02 -21.20
C ASN A 182 13.25 -5.04 -20.29
N LYS A 183 13.68 -6.29 -20.39
CA LYS A 183 13.15 -7.34 -19.54
C LYS A 183 13.78 -7.20 -18.16
N GLU A 184 12.93 -6.87 -17.21
CA GLU A 184 13.28 -6.41 -15.88
C GLU A 184 12.39 -7.13 -14.86
N MET A 185 12.91 -7.26 -13.65
CA MET A 185 12.14 -7.73 -12.50
C MET A 185 12.13 -6.60 -11.47
N HIS A 186 10.94 -6.24 -11.00
CA HIS A 186 10.76 -5.37 -9.84
C HIS A 186 10.44 -6.23 -8.63
N MET A 187 10.95 -5.84 -7.47
CA MET A 187 10.66 -6.52 -6.21
C MET A 187 10.58 -5.52 -5.07
N ASN A 188 9.44 -5.43 -4.41
CA ASN A 188 9.32 -4.67 -3.17
C ASN A 188 8.81 -5.54 -2.05
N CYS A 189 9.26 -5.22 -0.84
CA CYS A 189 8.95 -5.97 0.35
C CYS A 189 8.35 -5.04 1.41
N ALA A 190 7.30 -5.50 2.06
CA ALA A 190 6.57 -4.77 3.08
C ALA A 190 6.48 -5.59 4.38
N PRO A 191 6.73 -4.96 5.54
CA PRO A 191 6.47 -5.60 6.83
C PRO A 191 4.96 -5.72 7.05
N ILE A 192 4.52 -6.95 7.29
CA ILE A 192 3.15 -7.26 7.66
C ILE A 192 3.10 -7.95 9.02
N TYR A 193 1.95 -7.89 9.67
CA TYR A 193 1.67 -8.63 10.89
C TYR A 193 0.40 -9.45 10.69
N ILE A 194 0.56 -10.77 10.64
CA ILE A 194 -0.52 -11.71 10.34
C ILE A 194 -1.24 -12.10 11.63
N THR A 195 -2.57 -12.05 11.63
CA THR A 195 -3.44 -12.49 12.74
C THR A 195 -4.49 -13.50 12.26
N GLY A 196 -5.04 -14.29 13.18
CA GLY A 196 -6.15 -15.21 12.90
C GLY A 196 -5.79 -16.45 12.07
N GLY A 197 -4.52 -16.74 11.83
CA GLY A 197 -4.06 -17.91 11.08
C GLY A 197 -3.92 -19.17 11.93
N THR A 198 -4.03 -20.34 11.31
CA THR A 198 -3.90 -21.64 12.00
C THR A 198 -2.44 -22.06 12.20
N GLY A 199 -1.51 -21.51 11.41
CA GLY A 199 -0.07 -21.81 11.52
C GLY A 199 0.33 -23.21 11.05
N ASP A 200 -0.34 -23.75 10.04
CA ASP A 200 -0.02 -25.07 9.47
C ASP A 200 1.30 -25.02 8.67
N GLU A 201 2.37 -25.59 9.25
CA GLU A 201 3.70 -25.52 8.64
C GLU A 201 3.81 -26.33 7.34
N GLU A 202 3.07 -27.43 7.22
CA GLU A 202 3.11 -28.30 6.04
C GLU A 202 2.49 -27.58 4.85
N GLN A 203 1.34 -26.93 5.05
CA GLN A 203 0.69 -26.13 4.01
C GLN A 203 1.52 -24.92 3.61
N ILE A 204 2.27 -24.32 4.54
CA ILE A 204 3.19 -23.21 4.24
C ILE A 204 4.41 -23.71 3.44
N GLN A 205 4.91 -24.91 3.73
CA GLN A 205 6.04 -25.49 3.01
C GLN A 205 5.66 -26.00 1.60
N ASP A 206 4.41 -26.42 1.40
CA ASP A 206 3.83 -26.82 0.10
C ASP A 206 3.69 -25.63 -0.89
N LEU A 207 3.81 -24.39 -0.39
CA LEU A 207 3.73 -23.21 -1.25
C LEU A 207 4.92 -23.15 -2.22
N PRO A 208 4.68 -22.77 -3.49
CA PRO A 208 5.74 -22.70 -4.48
C PRO A 208 6.70 -21.56 -4.20
N ASP A 209 7.97 -21.73 -4.55
CA ASP A 209 8.96 -20.66 -4.44
C ASP A 209 8.70 -19.55 -5.47
N ILE A 210 9.14 -18.33 -5.15
CA ILE A 210 9.08 -17.19 -6.07
C ILE A 210 9.87 -17.48 -7.36
N PHE A 211 9.34 -17.05 -8.50
CA PHE A 211 10.05 -17.14 -9.77
C PHE A 211 10.96 -15.93 -9.94
N ILE A 212 12.25 -16.18 -10.11
CA ILE A 212 13.26 -15.15 -10.35
C ILE A 212 13.70 -15.22 -11.82
N ALA A 213 13.64 -14.09 -12.51
CA ALA A 213 14.13 -13.91 -13.86
C ALA A 213 14.57 -12.46 -14.06
N ASN A 214 15.29 -12.18 -15.14
CA ASN A 214 15.72 -10.82 -15.51
C ASN A 214 16.50 -10.07 -14.41
N TYR A 215 17.28 -10.79 -13.61
CA TYR A 215 18.12 -10.24 -12.54
C TYR A 215 19.60 -10.32 -12.92
N PRO A 216 20.11 -9.37 -13.74
CA PRO A 216 21.48 -9.40 -14.22
C PRO A 216 22.49 -9.08 -13.10
N ASN A 217 23.75 -9.45 -13.36
CA ASN A 217 24.93 -9.05 -12.58
C ASN A 217 25.02 -9.62 -11.15
N ASP A 218 24.33 -10.73 -10.86
CA ASP A 218 24.52 -11.48 -9.62
C ASP A 218 24.80 -12.95 -9.96
N PRO A 219 26.02 -13.48 -9.68
CA PRO A 219 26.35 -14.87 -9.94
C PRO A 219 25.76 -15.83 -8.90
N GLU A 220 25.28 -15.33 -7.76
CA GLU A 220 24.80 -16.15 -6.64
C GLU A 220 23.32 -16.54 -6.78
N VAL A 221 22.57 -15.80 -7.61
CA VAL A 221 21.15 -16.04 -7.84
C VAL A 221 20.97 -16.61 -9.26
N PRO A 222 20.41 -17.82 -9.42
CA PRO A 222 20.11 -18.37 -10.74
C PRO A 222 19.26 -17.38 -11.53
N ASN A 223 19.80 -16.90 -12.65
CA ASN A 223 19.12 -15.94 -13.50
C ASN A 223 18.92 -16.50 -14.91
N CYS A 224 17.79 -16.13 -15.50
CA CYS A 224 17.40 -16.43 -16.87
C CYS A 224 16.61 -15.24 -17.43
N ILE A 225 16.50 -15.15 -18.75
CA ILE A 225 15.77 -14.06 -19.41
C ILE A 225 14.38 -14.50 -19.86
N THR A 226 13.40 -13.61 -19.75
CA THR A 226 12.02 -13.89 -20.21
C THR A 226 11.80 -13.55 -21.69
N GLY A 227 12.72 -12.80 -22.32
CA GLY A 227 12.67 -12.41 -23.72
C GLY A 227 13.67 -11.30 -24.04
N THR A 228 13.49 -10.61 -25.17
CA THR A 228 14.25 -9.42 -25.56
C THR A 228 13.44 -8.15 -25.37
N SER A 229 14.08 -6.98 -25.51
CA SER A 229 13.39 -5.69 -25.43
C SER A 229 12.35 -5.44 -26.54
N ALA A 230 12.43 -6.21 -27.63
CA ALA A 230 11.47 -6.17 -28.74
C ALA A 230 10.23 -7.06 -28.49
N ASP A 231 10.32 -8.02 -27.57
CA ASP A 231 9.22 -8.94 -27.30
C ASP A 231 8.18 -8.32 -26.36
N LYS A 232 6.90 -8.69 -26.55
CA LYS A 232 5.84 -8.51 -25.57
C LYS A 232 5.62 -9.83 -24.86
N VAL A 233 5.92 -9.90 -23.57
CA VAL A 233 5.90 -11.16 -22.81
C VAL A 233 4.98 -11.02 -21.61
N VAL A 234 3.96 -11.86 -21.54
CA VAL A 234 3.16 -12.06 -20.34
C VAL A 234 3.58 -13.40 -19.77
N VAL A 235 4.39 -13.35 -18.71
CA VAL A 235 5.05 -14.53 -18.15
C VAL A 235 4.00 -15.49 -17.60
N ASN A 236 4.03 -16.73 -18.10
CA ASN A 236 3.34 -17.86 -17.51
C ASN A 236 4.23 -18.46 -16.43
N PHE A 237 3.81 -18.42 -15.17
CA PHE A 237 4.71 -18.85 -14.09
C PHE A 237 4.84 -20.39 -14.04
N PRO A 238 6.05 -20.93 -13.85
CA PRO A 238 6.30 -22.38 -13.83
C PRO A 238 5.49 -23.15 -12.79
N ASN A 239 5.45 -22.61 -11.58
CA ASN A 239 4.76 -23.20 -10.44
C ASN A 239 3.74 -22.18 -9.94
N PRO A 240 2.57 -22.11 -10.60
CA PRO A 240 1.71 -20.98 -10.35
C PRO A 240 0.94 -21.04 -9.02
N GLY A 241 1.05 -22.17 -8.31
CA GLY A 241 0.34 -22.44 -7.08
C GLY A 241 -1.14 -22.74 -7.31
N LYS A 242 -1.88 -22.96 -6.22
CA LYS A 242 -3.32 -23.26 -6.25
C LYS A 242 -4.17 -22.00 -6.42
N TYR A 243 -3.57 -20.83 -6.20
CA TYR A 243 -4.29 -19.56 -6.08
C TYR A 243 -3.66 -18.47 -6.93
N GLY A 244 -4.45 -17.86 -7.80
CA GLY A 244 -4.02 -16.86 -8.75
C GLY A 244 -5.14 -16.48 -9.71
N ARG A 245 -4.85 -15.59 -10.65
CA ARG A 245 -5.80 -15.15 -11.68
C ARG A 245 -5.07 -14.96 -13.00
N VAL A 246 -5.78 -15.25 -14.09
CA VAL A 246 -5.35 -14.92 -15.45
C VAL A 246 -6.13 -13.69 -15.89
N LEU A 247 -5.49 -12.52 -15.87
CA LEU A 247 -6.11 -11.25 -16.26
C LEU A 247 -5.89 -10.96 -17.74
N GLU A 248 -4.78 -11.43 -18.30
CA GLU A 248 -4.49 -11.44 -19.74
C GLU A 248 -3.90 -12.82 -20.11
N PRO A 249 -4.20 -13.37 -21.29
CA PRO A 249 -3.57 -14.60 -21.75
C PRO A 249 -2.03 -14.50 -21.72
N PRO A 250 -1.32 -15.56 -21.32
CA PRO A 250 0.14 -15.56 -21.40
C PRO A 250 0.62 -15.33 -22.83
N MET A 251 1.79 -14.69 -22.95
CA MET A 251 2.42 -14.37 -24.23
C MET A 251 3.90 -14.72 -24.15
N GLU A 252 4.39 -15.47 -25.12
CA GLU A 252 5.79 -15.89 -25.21
C GLU A 252 6.57 -15.04 -26.23
N PRO A 253 7.90 -14.89 -26.05
CA PRO A 253 8.72 -14.22 -27.04
C PRO A 253 8.72 -14.98 -28.37
N ALA A 254 8.85 -14.26 -29.48
CA ALA A 254 8.84 -14.86 -30.82
C ALA A 254 10.04 -15.79 -31.05
N THR A 255 11.15 -15.56 -30.34
CA THR A 255 12.34 -16.42 -30.37
C THR A 255 12.91 -16.59 -28.96
N LYS A 256 13.03 -17.84 -28.52
CA LYS A 256 13.65 -18.20 -27.25
C LYS A 256 15.17 -18.27 -27.42
N LEU A 257 15.84 -17.16 -27.14
CA LEU A 257 17.31 -17.04 -27.25
C LEU A 257 18.04 -17.81 -26.13
N ALA A 258 19.37 -17.93 -26.27
CA ALA A 258 20.20 -18.49 -25.22
C ALA A 258 20.01 -17.75 -23.89
N GLY A 259 19.86 -18.50 -22.79
CA GLY A 259 19.55 -17.95 -21.47
C GLY A 259 18.06 -17.79 -21.18
N TYR A 260 17.17 -18.12 -22.13
CA TYR A 260 15.73 -18.13 -21.87
C TYR A 260 15.36 -19.05 -20.70
N CYS A 261 14.43 -18.60 -19.86
CA CYS A 261 13.91 -19.38 -18.74
C CYS A 261 13.13 -20.63 -19.22
N THR A 262 13.82 -21.76 -19.34
CA THR A 262 13.24 -23.03 -19.83
C THR A 262 12.14 -23.60 -18.94
N GLN A 263 12.08 -23.17 -17.67
CA GLN A 263 11.02 -23.53 -16.74
C GLN A 263 9.68 -22.85 -17.04
N ILE A 264 9.64 -21.76 -17.81
CA ILE A 264 8.40 -21.06 -18.18
C ILE A 264 7.55 -22.00 -19.06
N PRO A 265 6.31 -22.36 -18.64
CA PRO A 265 5.44 -23.20 -19.44
C PRO A 265 4.98 -22.47 -20.71
N PRO A 266 4.61 -23.20 -21.76
CA PRO A 266 4.13 -22.58 -23.00
C PRO A 266 2.89 -21.73 -22.76
N ALA A 267 2.69 -20.68 -23.56
CA ALA A 267 1.52 -19.79 -23.42
C ALA A 267 0.19 -20.50 -23.67
N SER A 268 0.22 -21.62 -24.40
CA SER A 268 -0.95 -22.48 -24.61
C SER A 268 -1.39 -23.24 -23.37
N LEU A 269 -0.53 -23.38 -22.36
CA LEU A 269 -0.87 -24.05 -21.09
C LEU A 269 -1.31 -23.01 -20.06
N ILE A 270 -2.57 -22.59 -20.14
CA ILE A 270 -3.16 -21.64 -19.19
C ILE A 270 -3.39 -22.36 -17.85
N PRO A 271 -2.81 -21.88 -16.73
CA PRO A 271 -3.04 -22.51 -15.44
C PRO A 271 -4.47 -22.28 -14.96
N THR A 272 -4.98 -23.25 -14.20
CA THR A 272 -6.26 -23.15 -13.51
C THR A 272 -6.01 -22.85 -12.03
N PHE A 273 -6.82 -21.96 -11.49
CA PHE A 273 -6.74 -21.56 -10.09
C PHE A 273 -8.03 -21.96 -9.37
N LEU A 274 -7.89 -22.25 -8.07
CA LEU A 274 -9.05 -22.40 -7.22
C LEU A 274 -9.78 -21.05 -7.10
N PRO A 275 -11.12 -21.06 -6.98
CA PRO A 275 -11.86 -19.84 -6.67
C PRO A 275 -11.32 -19.24 -5.37
N ASP A 276 -11.30 -17.91 -5.30
CA ASP A 276 -10.77 -17.23 -4.12
C ASP A 276 -11.51 -17.74 -2.87
N PRO A 277 -10.78 -18.20 -1.83
CA PRO A 277 -11.41 -18.55 -0.58
C PRO A 277 -12.02 -17.27 0.00
N GLN A 278 -13.36 -17.20 -0.02
CA GLN A 278 -14.24 -16.02 0.21
C GLN A 278 -14.71 -15.29 -1.06
N ALA A 279 -15.46 -16.00 -1.89
CA ALA A 279 -16.62 -15.43 -2.59
C ALA A 279 -17.89 -16.12 -2.09
N ASP A 280 -18.15 -16.05 -0.79
CA ASP A 280 -19.45 -16.43 -0.21
C ASP A 280 -20.08 -15.17 0.40
N GLY A 281 -21.08 -14.62 -0.30
CA GLY A 281 -22.20 -13.89 0.30
C GLY A 281 -21.96 -12.51 0.91
N GLY A 282 -21.25 -11.62 0.22
CA GLY A 282 -21.44 -10.18 0.41
C GLY A 282 -22.42 -9.65 -0.63
N SER A 283 -23.73 -9.72 -0.34
CA SER A 283 -24.68 -8.83 -1.01
C SER A 283 -24.17 -7.41 -0.80
N ASP A 284 -24.11 -6.62 -1.87
CA ASP A 284 -23.92 -5.18 -1.80
C ASP A 284 -24.94 -4.61 -0.81
N GLY A 285 -24.50 -4.37 0.41
CA GLY A 285 -25.10 -3.42 1.32
C GLY A 285 -24.57 -2.08 0.89
N GLU A 286 -25.24 -1.46 -0.07
CA GLU A 286 -25.16 -0.03 -0.31
C GLU A 286 -25.56 0.68 0.98
N ASP A 287 -24.57 1.07 1.79
CA ASP A 287 -24.74 2.22 2.69
C ASP A 287 -24.64 3.48 1.84
N ASP A 288 -25.66 3.70 1.01
CA ASP A 288 -25.94 5.01 0.42
C ASP A 288 -27.00 5.68 1.31
N SER A 289 -26.51 6.52 2.23
CA SER A 289 -27.34 7.45 2.97
C SER A 289 -27.84 8.52 2.00
N SER A 290 -29.01 8.26 1.42
CA SER A 290 -29.76 9.21 0.61
C SER A 290 -30.24 10.40 1.44
N ASP A 291 -29.54 11.54 1.31
CA ASP A 291 -30.14 12.85 1.56
C ASP A 291 -30.98 13.23 0.33
N SER A 292 -32.27 13.48 0.59
CA SER A 292 -33.30 13.65 -0.44
C SER A 292 -33.37 15.11 -0.90
N ALA A 293 -33.10 15.37 -2.17
CA ALA A 293 -33.58 16.56 -2.87
C ALA A 293 -34.27 16.12 -4.18
N PRO A 294 -35.58 16.39 -4.38
CA PRO A 294 -36.24 16.03 -5.62
C PRO A 294 -36.04 17.13 -6.65
N SER A 295 -35.64 16.76 -7.87
CA SER A 295 -35.87 17.58 -9.06
C SER A 295 -36.73 16.79 -10.04
N GLU A 296 -37.89 17.37 -10.32
CA GLU A 296 -38.90 16.89 -11.24
C GLU A 296 -38.37 16.87 -12.68
N THR A 297 -38.69 15.82 -13.42
CA THR A 297 -39.09 15.94 -14.84
C THR A 297 -39.89 14.72 -15.26
N THR A 298 -41.18 14.88 -15.54
CA THR A 298 -41.86 14.05 -16.56
C THR A 298 -42.79 14.93 -17.38
N ALA A 299 -42.53 14.95 -18.69
CA ALA A 299 -43.40 15.55 -19.70
C ALA A 299 -44.37 14.49 -20.20
N PHE A 300 -45.65 14.85 -20.33
CA PHE A 300 -46.64 14.07 -21.10
C PHE A 300 -47.47 14.97 -22.02
N SER A 301 -47.71 14.42 -23.21
CA SER A 301 -48.27 15.05 -24.42
C SER A 301 -49.73 15.51 -24.31
N ILE A 302 -50.05 16.50 -25.14
CA ILE A 302 -51.37 17.11 -25.32
C ILE A 302 -52.03 16.56 -26.60
N GLY A 303 -53.31 16.23 -26.52
CA GLY A 303 -54.23 16.08 -27.65
C GLY A 303 -55.59 16.72 -27.31
N PRO A 304 -56.29 17.42 -28.23
CA PRO A 304 -57.39 18.32 -27.85
C PRO A 304 -58.79 17.75 -28.16
N VAL A 305 -59.76 17.92 -27.25
CA VAL A 305 -61.20 17.89 -27.59
C VAL A 305 -62.03 18.85 -26.71
N VAL A 306 -62.35 20.02 -27.28
CA VAL A 306 -63.67 20.66 -27.51
C VAL A 306 -64.77 20.74 -26.41
N ARG A 307 -65.23 22.01 -26.17
CA ARG A 307 -66.57 22.55 -25.74
C ARG A 307 -67.03 22.33 -24.27
N ALA A 308 -67.79 23.21 -23.61
CA ALA A 308 -68.34 24.55 -23.86
C ALA A 308 -68.94 25.12 -22.54
N GLY A 309 -68.76 26.42 -22.30
CA GLY A 309 -69.72 27.43 -21.80
C GLY A 309 -70.59 27.29 -20.51
N PRO A 310 -71.07 28.43 -19.93
CA PRO A 310 -71.49 28.65 -18.52
C PRO A 310 -73.05 28.81 -18.40
N PRO A 311 -73.76 29.29 -17.32
CA PRO A 311 -73.44 30.40 -16.39
C PRO A 311 -74.13 30.33 -14.96
N PRO A 312 -74.58 31.41 -14.24
CA PRO A 312 -74.19 31.66 -12.84
C PRO A 312 -75.37 31.83 -11.83
N GLY A 313 -75.05 32.02 -10.54
CA GLY A 313 -75.92 32.70 -9.55
C GLY A 313 -76.20 31.87 -8.27
N ASN A 314 -75.66 32.20 -7.10
CA ASN A 314 -76.01 33.26 -6.13
C ASN A 314 -76.88 32.71 -4.96
N ASN A 315 -76.33 32.61 -3.74
CA ASN A 315 -76.74 33.39 -2.56
C ASN A 315 -76.32 32.80 -1.18
N THR A 316 -75.80 33.72 -0.36
CA THR A 316 -75.95 33.89 1.10
C THR A 316 -75.32 32.92 2.10
N GLY A 317 -74.23 33.39 2.71
CA GLY A 317 -74.16 33.64 4.17
C GLY A 317 -73.43 32.62 5.06
N ARG A 318 -72.21 32.95 5.54
CA ARG A 318 -71.88 33.03 6.99
C ARG A 318 -70.45 33.57 7.23
N ILE A 319 -70.36 34.60 8.10
CA ILE A 319 -69.15 35.20 8.68
C ILE A 319 -68.36 34.16 9.51
N LEU A 320 -67.03 34.14 9.45
CA LEU A 320 -66.15 33.87 10.60
C LEU A 320 -64.73 34.46 10.40
N LYS A 321 -64.16 34.91 11.53
CA LYS A 321 -63.03 35.83 11.70
C LYS A 321 -61.65 35.20 11.45
N SER A 322 -60.71 36.04 11.02
CA SER A 322 -59.27 35.79 10.97
C SER A 322 -58.65 35.85 12.37
N THR A 323 -57.88 34.83 12.74
CA THR A 323 -57.05 34.78 13.96
C THR A 323 -55.69 34.18 13.66
N SER A 324 -54.65 34.87 14.09
CA SER A 324 -53.22 34.52 13.99
C SER A 324 -52.83 33.31 14.85
N PRO A 325 -51.86 32.47 14.42
CA PRO A 325 -51.26 31.46 15.30
C PRO A 325 -50.19 32.04 16.25
N PRO A 326 -49.96 31.41 17.43
CA PRO A 326 -49.07 31.87 18.51
C PRO A 326 -47.58 31.49 18.29
N PRO A 327 -46.63 32.01 19.10
CA PRO A 327 -45.20 31.81 18.88
C PRO A 327 -44.72 30.41 19.30
N VAL A 328 -43.75 29.87 18.55
CA VAL A 328 -43.11 28.59 18.81
C VAL A 328 -41.94 28.78 19.78
N VAL A 329 -41.92 27.99 20.85
CA VAL A 329 -40.85 27.90 21.86
C VAL A 329 -39.86 26.83 21.42
N PHE A 330 -38.56 27.13 21.44
CA PHE A 330 -37.49 26.15 21.19
C PHE A 330 -37.22 25.31 22.44
N ALA A 331 -37.29 23.99 22.31
CA ALA A 331 -36.87 23.03 23.33
C ALA A 331 -35.47 22.50 23.00
N THR A 332 -34.54 22.62 23.94
CA THR A 332 -33.20 22.02 23.90
C THR A 332 -33.28 20.54 24.28
N LEU A 333 -32.83 19.63 23.41
CA LEU A 333 -32.61 18.23 23.74
C LEU A 333 -31.15 18.01 24.19
N SER A 334 -30.97 17.44 25.37
CA SER A 334 -29.71 16.84 25.83
C SER A 334 -29.67 15.38 25.40
N THR A 335 -28.61 14.97 24.71
CA THR A 335 -28.32 13.57 24.37
C THR A 335 -27.47 12.93 25.47
N THR A 336 -27.96 11.83 26.04
CA THR A 336 -27.21 10.92 26.92
C THR A 336 -26.53 9.85 26.08
N THR A 337 -25.20 9.79 26.11
CA THR A 337 -24.40 8.70 25.56
C THR A 337 -24.29 7.54 26.55
N THR A 338 -24.84 6.39 26.19
CA THR A 338 -24.55 5.10 26.81
C THR A 338 -23.26 4.53 26.22
N VAL A 339 -22.24 4.36 27.06
CA VAL A 339 -20.98 3.66 26.72
C VAL A 339 -21.22 2.17 26.95
N VAL A 340 -20.99 1.36 25.91
CA VAL A 340 -20.95 -0.10 26.01
C VAL A 340 -19.52 -0.50 26.38
N GLU A 341 -19.39 -1.14 27.54
CA GLU A 341 -18.16 -1.62 28.15
C GLU A 341 -17.62 -2.82 27.35
N SER A 342 -16.38 -2.72 26.86
CA SER A 342 -15.62 -3.85 26.30
C SER A 342 -14.54 -4.24 27.31
N SER A 343 -14.53 -5.52 27.68
CA SER A 343 -13.68 -6.11 28.71
C SER A 343 -12.20 -6.03 28.36
N TYR A 344 -11.45 -5.22 29.13
CA TYR A 344 -9.99 -5.32 29.20
C TYR A 344 -9.60 -6.39 30.21
N ILE A 345 -8.57 -7.17 29.89
CA ILE A 345 -7.93 -8.10 30.82
C ILE A 345 -7.23 -7.28 31.90
N ASP A 346 -7.67 -7.47 33.15
CA ASP A 346 -6.99 -7.02 34.37
C ASP A 346 -5.58 -7.63 34.42
N ILE A 347 -4.57 -6.77 34.45
CA ILE A 347 -3.28 -7.12 35.06
C ILE A 347 -3.23 -6.40 36.40
N ASP A 348 -3.22 -7.24 37.43
CA ASP A 348 -3.23 -6.99 38.86
C ASP A 348 -2.44 -5.74 39.29
N THR A 349 -3.12 -4.88 40.04
CA THR A 349 -2.54 -3.74 40.76
C THR A 349 -1.67 -4.21 41.93
N ALA A 350 -0.35 -4.02 41.82
CA ALA A 350 0.50 -3.86 43.00
C ALA A 350 0.59 -2.37 43.34
N THR A 351 0.02 -2.00 44.48
CA THR A 351 0.20 -0.70 45.12
C THR A 351 1.52 -0.68 45.89
N ASP A 352 2.16 0.48 45.86
CA ASP A 352 3.13 1.05 46.81
C ASP A 352 4.60 1.22 46.35
N THR A 353 4.99 2.50 46.39
CA THR A 353 6.32 3.14 46.48
C THR A 353 7.53 2.61 45.69
N GLY A 354 7.94 3.43 44.70
CA GLY A 354 9.32 3.47 44.18
C GLY A 354 9.41 3.15 42.69
N ALA A 355 9.55 4.19 41.87
CA ALA A 355 9.88 4.03 40.45
C ALA A 355 11.31 3.47 40.32
N THR A 356 11.46 2.15 40.28
CA THR A 356 12.67 1.51 39.77
C THR A 356 12.52 1.31 38.27
N ILE A 357 13.38 2.00 37.53
CA ILE A 357 13.58 1.94 36.08
C ILE A 357 13.80 0.47 35.65
N ALA A 358 12.93 -0.04 34.78
CA ALA A 358 13.19 -1.30 34.07
C ALA A 358 14.25 -1.05 32.99
N ASP A 359 15.47 -1.51 33.27
CA ASP A 359 16.61 -1.49 32.36
C ASP A 359 16.38 -2.51 31.23
N GLY A 360 16.03 -2.01 30.03
CA GLY A 360 15.46 -2.85 28.98
C GLY A 360 15.54 -2.31 27.56
N LYS A 361 16.65 -1.64 27.21
CA LYS A 361 17.23 -1.37 25.86
C LYS A 361 18.24 -0.24 26.05
N LYS A 362 19.52 -0.43 25.70
CA LYS A 362 20.53 0.64 25.84
C LYS A 362 20.06 1.91 25.09
N GLY A 363 19.81 2.98 25.84
CA GLY A 363 19.52 4.31 25.30
C GLY A 363 18.04 4.71 25.19
N VAL A 364 17.09 3.92 25.70
CA VAL A 364 15.67 4.34 25.78
C VAL A 364 15.05 4.05 27.14
N VAL A 365 14.23 4.97 27.64
CA VAL A 365 13.51 4.87 28.92
C VAL A 365 12.02 5.06 28.67
N ALA A 366 11.16 4.41 29.45
CA ALA A 366 9.71 4.60 29.35
C ALA A 366 9.29 5.93 29.99
N CYS A 367 8.34 6.63 29.37
CA CYS A 367 7.70 7.82 29.93
C CYS A 367 6.17 7.65 29.92
N PRO A 368 5.44 8.29 30.84
CA PRO A 368 3.98 8.25 30.83
C PRO A 368 3.43 8.83 29.52
N ALA A 369 2.35 8.26 28.99
CA ALA A 369 1.77 8.68 27.70
C ALA A 369 1.22 10.12 27.75
N GLU A 370 0.83 10.58 28.94
CA GLU A 370 0.40 11.96 29.24
C GLU A 370 1.53 13.00 29.20
N ASP A 371 2.78 12.55 29.13
CA ASP A 371 3.97 13.40 29.04
C ASP A 371 4.51 13.54 27.62
N ASN A 372 3.74 13.12 26.61
CA ASN A 372 4.13 13.25 25.21
C ASN A 372 4.51 14.69 24.85
N GLY A 373 5.71 14.87 24.27
CA GLY A 373 6.31 16.17 23.95
C GLY A 373 6.98 16.91 25.12
N LYS A 374 7.05 16.31 26.32
CA LYS A 374 7.74 16.89 27.48
C LYS A 374 9.15 16.32 27.65
N VAL A 375 10.03 17.12 28.26
CA VAL A 375 11.38 16.69 28.65
C VAL A 375 11.29 15.86 29.92
N VAL A 376 11.89 14.68 29.88
CA VAL A 376 12.00 13.73 30.99
C VAL A 376 13.45 13.72 31.47
N CYS A 377 13.66 13.97 32.77
CA CYS A 377 14.98 13.87 33.37
C CYS A 377 15.27 12.43 33.78
N ILE A 378 16.44 11.92 33.40
CA ILE A 378 16.81 10.52 33.48
C ILE A 378 18.08 10.40 34.34
N GLY A 379 18.05 9.52 35.35
CA GLY A 379 19.15 9.33 36.30
C GLY A 379 19.12 10.27 37.51
N ASP A 380 19.71 9.84 38.63
CA ASP A 380 19.60 10.49 39.95
C ASP A 380 20.30 11.87 40.05
N HIS A 381 21.17 12.20 39.09
CA HIS A 381 21.95 13.45 39.09
C HIS A 381 21.56 14.43 37.98
N GLY A 382 20.47 14.17 37.23
CA GLY A 382 20.02 15.06 36.15
C GLY A 382 21.02 15.21 35.00
N ASN A 383 22.00 14.32 34.90
CA ASN A 383 23.02 14.35 33.84
C ASN A 383 22.50 13.84 32.49
N GLN A 384 21.29 13.27 32.45
CA GLN A 384 20.65 12.79 31.24
C GLN A 384 19.21 13.27 31.15
N PHE A 385 18.75 13.43 29.92
CA PHE A 385 17.37 13.81 29.61
C PHE A 385 16.92 13.11 28.34
N GLY A 386 15.62 13.19 28.05
CA GLY A 386 15.14 12.90 26.71
C GLY A 386 13.73 13.45 26.50
N LEU A 387 13.30 13.49 25.24
CA LEU A 387 11.95 13.93 24.88
C LEU A 387 11.01 12.72 24.85
N CYS A 388 9.91 12.81 25.57
CA CYS A 388 8.89 11.77 25.54
C CYS A 388 8.14 11.80 24.20
N ASP A 389 8.17 10.69 23.46
CA ASP A 389 7.42 10.48 22.23
C ASP A 389 6.73 9.11 22.28
N GLY A 390 5.39 9.12 22.34
CA GLY A 390 4.57 7.90 22.33
C GLY A 390 4.83 6.95 23.50
N GLY A 391 5.20 7.47 24.67
CA GLY A 391 5.50 6.68 25.87
C GLY A 391 6.95 6.19 25.99
N TRP A 392 7.82 6.63 25.08
CA TRP A 392 9.25 6.31 25.11
C TRP A 392 10.10 7.57 24.96
N THR A 393 11.26 7.58 25.61
CA THR A 393 12.24 8.66 25.51
C THR A 393 13.60 8.11 25.12
N VAL A 394 14.28 8.80 24.20
CA VAL A 394 15.67 8.50 23.83
C VAL A 394 16.60 9.25 24.79
N VAL A 395 17.48 8.51 25.47
CA VAL A 395 18.40 9.07 26.47
C VAL A 395 19.48 9.89 25.77
N GLN A 396 19.65 11.13 26.22
CA GLN A 396 20.67 12.08 25.78
C GLN A 396 21.39 12.64 27.01
N ASP A 397 22.69 12.90 26.89
CA ASP A 397 23.44 13.59 27.94
C ASP A 397 23.14 15.10 27.90
N VAL A 398 23.06 15.72 29.08
CA VAL A 398 22.97 17.18 29.17
C VAL A 398 24.30 17.82 28.78
N ALA A 399 24.27 19.08 28.32
CA ALA A 399 25.48 19.81 27.97
C ALA A 399 26.36 20.08 29.22
N GLU A 400 27.67 20.26 29.01
CA GLU A 400 28.59 20.57 30.10
C GLU A 400 28.18 21.86 30.83
N GLY A 401 28.01 21.77 32.16
CA GLY A 401 27.54 22.89 32.99
C GLY A 401 26.02 23.07 33.05
N THR A 402 25.23 22.10 32.58
CA THR A 402 23.77 22.05 32.78
C THR A 402 23.34 20.76 33.48
N GLU A 403 22.16 20.78 34.10
CA GLU A 403 21.50 19.63 34.71
C GLU A 403 20.02 19.61 34.31
N CYS A 404 19.42 18.42 34.18
CA CYS A 404 17.98 18.26 34.01
C CYS A 404 17.33 18.17 35.39
N ARG A 405 16.47 19.14 35.71
CA ARG A 405 15.68 19.17 36.94
C ARG A 405 14.23 19.55 36.63
N ASP A 406 13.28 18.81 37.19
CA ASP A 406 11.84 19.06 37.06
C ASP A 406 11.36 19.18 35.60
N GLY A 407 11.89 18.34 34.70
CA GLY A 407 11.55 18.35 33.27
C GLY A 407 12.07 19.57 32.52
N LYS A 408 13.14 20.21 33.00
CA LYS A 408 13.80 21.35 32.36
C LYS A 408 15.30 21.22 32.44
N ILE A 409 16.00 21.69 31.40
CA ILE A 409 17.45 21.84 31.42
C ILE A 409 17.78 23.17 32.07
N VAL A 410 18.43 23.13 33.23
CA VAL A 410 18.86 24.30 34.00
C VAL A 410 20.39 24.35 34.05
N LYS A 411 20.95 25.53 34.31
CA LYS A 411 22.40 25.68 34.50
C LYS A 411 22.79 25.13 35.87
N GLY A 412 23.77 24.21 35.89
CA GLY A 412 24.31 23.58 37.10
C GLY A 412 25.21 24.49 37.92
#